data_AF-A0A523WY78-F1
#
_entry.id   AF-A0A523WY78-F1
#
_cell.length_a   1.000
_cell.length_b   1.000
_cell.length_c   1.000
_cell.angle_alpha   90.00
_cell.angle_beta   90.00
_cell.angle_gamma   90.00
#
_symmetry.space_group_name_H-M   'P 1'
#
loop_
_entity.id
_entity.type
_entity.pdbx_description
1 polymer ?
#
loop_
_entity_poly.entity_id
_entity_poly.type
_entity_poly.pdbx_seq_one_letter_code
_entity_poly.pdbx_strand_id
1 'polypeptide(L)'
;MGMERGYDEKIDVIDLIINVLKDHEKKLDELVSRLEEAQATPAEVKAPREPPKQVGAAITAVLKRWVEFTGRCSGAQLVAFDIADGFFEVSAVAGGVVYVYREEIPRLDLQYTKGDEGVRIESIDISKAGLMPAALRGNLDCGLELEKKEVEVGLPGGSVVHKIIYDIDPGTAKSWLAYQLGVDDSAIIQGNLKV
;
A
#
# COMPACT_ATOMS: atom_id res chain seq x y z
N MET A 1 23.22 -51.26 -4.43
CA MET A 1 22.01 -50.91 -3.67
C MET A 1 22.19 -49.51 -3.09
N GLY A 2 21.67 -48.48 -3.73
CA GLY A 2 21.88 -47.09 -3.26
C GLY A 2 21.04 -46.02 -3.94
N MET A 3 20.07 -46.39 -4.78
CA MET A 3 19.28 -45.43 -5.56
C MET A 3 17.82 -45.31 -5.10
N GLU A 4 17.31 -46.23 -4.27
CA GLU A 4 15.92 -46.20 -3.79
C GLU A 4 15.70 -45.23 -2.62
N ARG A 5 16.69 -45.03 -1.73
CA ARG A 5 16.55 -44.15 -0.56
C ARG A 5 16.34 -42.66 -0.88
N GLY A 6 16.83 -42.19 -2.02
CA GLY A 6 16.70 -40.79 -2.42
C GLY A 6 15.36 -40.43 -3.08
N TYR A 7 14.55 -41.43 -3.46
CA TYR A 7 13.20 -41.20 -3.96
C TYR A 7 12.20 -41.14 -2.82
N ASP A 8 12.36 -41.98 -1.79
CA ASP A 8 11.51 -41.95 -0.59
C ASP A 8 11.61 -40.61 0.15
N GLU A 9 12.81 -40.08 0.38
CA GLU A 9 12.98 -38.76 1.01
C GLU A 9 12.36 -37.61 0.18
N LYS A 10 12.39 -37.72 -1.15
CA LYS A 10 11.77 -36.74 -2.05
C LYS A 10 10.25 -36.86 -2.05
N ILE A 11 9.72 -38.08 -1.92
CA ILE A 11 8.28 -38.33 -1.78
C ILE A 11 7.78 -37.79 -0.44
N ASP A 12 8.52 -37.99 0.65
CA ASP A 12 8.19 -37.47 1.98
C ASP A 12 8.12 -35.92 2.01
N VAL A 13 9.06 -35.26 1.32
CA VAL A 13 9.06 -33.79 1.20
C VAL A 13 7.88 -33.30 0.35
N ILE A 14 7.54 -34.03 -0.72
CA ILE A 14 6.37 -33.70 -1.55
C ILE A 14 5.08 -33.84 -0.74
N ASP A 15 4.94 -34.89 0.07
CA ASP A 15 3.78 -35.08 0.94
C ASP A 15 3.68 -33.99 2.01
N LEU A 16 4.81 -33.53 2.57
CA LEU A 16 4.85 -32.37 3.46
C LEU A 16 4.36 -31.09 2.75
N ILE A 17 4.85 -30.83 1.53
CA ILE A 17 4.42 -29.66 0.74
C ILE A 17 2.91 -29.74 0.44
N ILE A 18 2.41 -30.91 0.03
CA ILE A 18 0.99 -31.13 -0.25
C ILE A 18 0.15 -30.88 1.00
N ASN A 19 0.60 -31.32 2.17
CA ASN A 19 -0.10 -31.10 3.42
C ASN A 19 -0.15 -29.62 3.82
N VAL A 20 0.96 -28.88 3.64
CA VAL A 20 1.00 -27.44 3.89
C VAL A 20 0.08 -26.69 2.92
N LEU A 21 0.07 -27.06 1.64
CA LEU A 21 -0.81 -26.44 0.63
C LEU A 21 -2.29 -26.71 0.92
N LYS A 22 -2.65 -27.92 1.36
CA LYS A 22 -4.02 -28.25 1.78
C LYS A 22 -4.45 -27.49 3.04
N ASP A 23 -3.54 -27.23 3.96
CA ASP A 23 -3.84 -26.43 5.15
C ASP A 23 -4.07 -24.95 4.80
N HIS A 24 -3.30 -24.43 3.84
CA HIS A 24 -3.50 -23.08 3.31
C HIS A 24 -4.83 -22.95 2.53
N GLU A 25 -5.20 -23.95 1.72
CA GLU A 25 -6.48 -23.99 1.00
C GLU A 25 -7.66 -23.93 1.99
N LYS A 26 -7.62 -24.74 3.06
CA LYS A 26 -8.66 -24.73 4.11
C LYS A 26 -8.75 -23.39 4.84
N LYS A 27 -7.60 -22.78 5.19
CA LYS A 27 -7.59 -21.46 5.84
C LYS A 27 -8.16 -20.38 4.94
N LEU A 28 -7.91 -20.45 3.63
CA LEU A 28 -8.50 -19.52 2.66
C LEU A 28 -10.02 -19.72 2.56
N ASP A 29 -10.50 -20.96 2.49
CA ASP A 29 -11.94 -21.24 2.49
C ASP A 29 -12.64 -20.75 3.77
N GLU A 30 -12.01 -20.92 4.94
CA GLU A 30 -12.53 -20.44 6.22
C GLU A 30 -12.60 -18.90 6.27
N LEU A 31 -11.57 -18.21 5.74
CA LEU A 31 -11.58 -16.75 5.65
C LEU A 31 -12.65 -16.24 4.69
N VAL A 32 -12.88 -16.92 3.57
CA VAL A 32 -13.95 -16.59 2.61
C VAL A 32 -15.31 -16.78 3.27
N SER A 33 -15.53 -17.90 3.96
CA SER A 33 -16.80 -18.17 4.64
C SER A 33 -17.10 -17.15 5.75
N ARG A 34 -16.08 -16.75 6.54
CA ARG A 34 -16.24 -15.69 7.56
C ARG A 34 -16.53 -14.32 6.96
N LEU A 35 -16.02 -14.03 5.76
CA LEU A 35 -16.32 -12.81 5.02
C LEU A 35 -17.77 -12.80 4.50
N GLU A 36 -18.24 -13.94 3.97
CA GLU A 36 -19.63 -14.12 3.54
C GLU A 36 -20.61 -14.00 4.72
N GLU A 37 -20.29 -14.60 5.87
CA GLU A 37 -21.07 -14.48 7.10
C GLU A 37 -21.13 -13.03 7.62
N ALA A 38 -20.02 -12.29 7.56
CA ALA A 38 -19.98 -10.88 7.91
C ALA A 38 -20.78 -9.99 6.94
N GLN A 39 -20.96 -10.43 5.70
CA GLN A 39 -21.81 -9.77 4.69
C GLN A 39 -23.30 -10.10 4.87
N ALA A 40 -23.62 -11.20 5.56
CA ALA A 40 -24.98 -11.76 5.68
C ALA A 40 -25.73 -11.36 6.97
N THR A 41 -25.50 -10.16 7.51
CA THR A 41 -26.35 -9.61 8.59
C THR A 41 -27.37 -8.59 8.09
N PRO A 42 -28.67 -8.92 8.04
CA PRO A 42 -29.75 -7.95 7.91
C PRO A 42 -30.55 -7.80 9.22
N ALA A 43 -30.53 -6.60 9.83
CA ALA A 43 -31.56 -6.10 10.77
C ALA A 43 -31.30 -4.61 11.04
N GLU A 44 -31.98 -3.66 10.39
CA GLU A 44 -33.35 -3.18 10.66
C GLU A 44 -33.47 -2.29 11.93
N VAL A 45 -33.36 -0.97 11.75
CA VAL A 45 -34.03 0.03 12.61
C VAL A 45 -34.71 1.08 11.71
N LYS A 46 -36.02 1.20 11.86
CA LYS A 46 -36.97 2.04 11.11
C LYS A 46 -36.80 3.54 11.43
N ALA A 47 -36.78 4.41 10.40
CA ALA A 47 -37.52 5.70 10.24
C ALA A 47 -37.11 6.39 8.90
N PRO A 48 -37.78 7.46 8.40
CA PRO A 48 -38.65 7.40 7.22
C PRO A 48 -37.97 7.68 5.86
N ARG A 49 -38.58 7.10 4.83
CA ARG A 49 -38.25 7.14 3.39
C ARG A 49 -38.01 8.56 2.86
N GLU A 50 -36.79 8.80 2.42
CA GLU A 50 -36.51 9.64 1.23
C GLU A 50 -36.34 8.72 0.01
N PRO A 51 -36.74 9.15 -1.19
CA PRO A 51 -36.88 8.29 -2.37
C PRO A 51 -35.54 7.62 -2.74
N PRO A 52 -35.57 6.40 -3.31
CA PRO A 52 -34.36 5.68 -3.66
C PRO A 52 -33.65 6.42 -4.80
N LYS A 53 -32.67 7.26 -4.46
CA LYS A 53 -31.65 7.65 -5.43
C LYS A 53 -30.91 6.36 -5.76
N GLN A 54 -31.05 5.94 -7.00
CA GLN A 54 -30.28 4.87 -7.61
C GLN A 54 -28.80 5.12 -7.32
N VAL A 55 -28.24 4.45 -6.30
CA VAL A 55 -26.80 4.28 -6.19
C VAL A 55 -26.50 3.15 -7.16
N GLY A 56 -26.37 3.51 -8.44
CA GLY A 56 -25.80 2.59 -9.42
C GLY A 56 -24.46 2.16 -8.84
N ALA A 57 -24.25 0.86 -8.66
CA ALA A 57 -23.01 0.31 -8.14
C ALA A 57 -21.84 0.96 -8.88
N ALA A 58 -21.14 1.88 -8.22
CA ALA A 58 -20.02 2.56 -8.82
C ALA A 58 -18.95 1.50 -9.00
N ILE A 59 -18.59 1.23 -10.24
CA ILE A 59 -17.51 0.30 -10.55
C ILE A 59 -16.23 0.93 -9.99
N THR A 60 -15.54 0.21 -9.11
CA THR A 60 -14.24 0.63 -8.58
C THR A 60 -13.13 -0.06 -9.34
N ALA A 61 -12.27 0.71 -9.98
CA ALA A 61 -11.11 0.22 -10.72
C ALA A 61 -9.82 0.56 -9.95
N VAL A 62 -9.14 -0.46 -9.42
CA VAL A 62 -7.85 -0.29 -8.74
C VAL A 62 -6.71 -0.38 -9.75
N LEU A 63 -5.98 0.72 -9.93
CA LEU A 63 -4.87 0.84 -10.87
C LEU A 63 -3.53 0.73 -10.15
N LYS A 64 -2.64 -0.10 -10.69
CA LYS A 64 -1.27 -0.26 -10.18
C LYS A 64 -0.27 0.68 -10.83
N ARG A 65 -0.62 1.30 -11.96
CA ARG A 65 0.26 2.18 -12.74
C ARG A 65 -0.27 3.59 -12.73
N TRP A 66 0.53 4.53 -12.23
CA TRP A 66 0.18 5.95 -12.17
C TRP A 66 -0.22 6.53 -13.54
N VAL A 67 0.52 6.17 -14.60
CA VAL A 67 0.26 6.65 -15.98
C VAL A 67 -1.14 6.25 -16.48
N GLU A 68 -1.65 5.09 -16.08
CA GLU A 68 -3.02 4.69 -16.43
C GLU A 68 -4.06 5.48 -15.65
N PHE A 69 -3.77 5.76 -14.38
CA PHE A 69 -4.64 6.55 -13.53
C PHE A 69 -4.79 7.97 -14.07
N THR A 70 -3.69 8.67 -14.34
CA THR A 70 -3.73 10.03 -14.88
C THR A 70 -4.37 10.08 -16.27
N GLY A 71 -4.11 9.08 -17.13
CA GLY A 71 -4.72 9.00 -18.45
C GLY A 71 -6.25 8.82 -18.43
N ARG A 72 -6.83 8.24 -17.38
CA ARG A 72 -8.27 8.05 -17.22
C ARG A 72 -8.95 9.13 -16.40
N CYS A 73 -8.22 9.74 -15.47
CA CYS A 73 -8.74 10.70 -14.50
C CYS A 73 -8.35 12.15 -14.80
N SER A 74 -7.74 12.41 -15.96
CA SER A 74 -7.50 13.79 -16.39
C SER A 74 -8.82 14.54 -16.54
N GLY A 75 -8.95 15.69 -15.88
CA GLY A 75 -10.20 16.46 -15.83
C GLY A 75 -11.31 15.79 -15.00
N ALA A 76 -10.96 14.92 -14.04
CA ALA A 76 -11.92 14.33 -13.12
C ALA A 76 -12.69 15.42 -12.33
N GLN A 77 -13.96 15.13 -12.02
CA GLN A 77 -14.84 16.08 -11.32
C GLN A 77 -14.50 16.20 -9.83
N LEU A 78 -14.00 15.11 -9.25
CA LEU A 78 -13.63 15.02 -7.85
C LEU A 78 -12.48 14.04 -7.70
N VAL A 79 -11.46 14.46 -6.99
CA VAL A 79 -10.30 13.66 -6.60
C VAL A 79 -10.19 13.73 -5.09
N ALA A 80 -10.10 12.58 -4.45
CA ALA A 80 -9.79 12.47 -3.04
C ALA A 80 -8.44 11.79 -2.89
N PHE A 81 -7.64 12.21 -1.93
CA PHE A 81 -6.41 11.51 -1.57
C PHE A 81 -6.31 11.35 -0.06
N ASP A 82 -5.74 10.23 0.37
CA ASP A 82 -5.53 9.93 1.76
C ASP A 82 -4.10 9.45 2.01
N ILE A 83 -3.58 9.79 3.18
CA ILE A 83 -2.24 9.42 3.64
C ILE A 83 -2.44 8.76 5.00
N ALA A 84 -2.59 7.44 5.00
CA ALA A 84 -2.89 6.67 6.19
C ALA A 84 -2.14 5.34 6.17
N ASP A 85 -1.76 4.86 7.36
CA ASP A 85 -1.13 3.54 7.56
C ASP A 85 0.15 3.29 6.74
N GLY A 86 0.87 4.35 6.35
CA GLY A 86 2.05 4.25 5.50
C GLY A 86 1.72 4.02 4.02
N PHE A 87 0.52 4.35 3.58
CA PHE A 87 0.11 4.34 2.19
C PHE A 87 -0.34 5.71 1.74
N PHE A 88 -0.03 6.01 0.47
CA PHE A 88 -0.61 7.11 -0.27
C PHE A 88 -1.68 6.53 -1.19
N GLU A 89 -2.94 6.90 -0.96
CA GLU A 89 -4.08 6.48 -1.77
C GLU A 89 -4.71 7.69 -2.45
N VAL A 90 -5.07 7.53 -3.72
CA VAL A 90 -5.72 8.55 -4.53
C VAL A 90 -6.92 7.92 -5.22
N SER A 91 -8.09 8.51 -5.02
CA SER A 91 -9.35 8.09 -5.62
C SER A 91 -9.92 9.21 -6.48
N ALA A 92 -10.36 8.91 -7.69
CA ALA A 92 -10.93 9.90 -8.60
C ALA A 92 -12.19 9.39 -9.30
N VAL A 93 -13.17 10.27 -9.50
CA VAL A 93 -14.41 9.95 -10.21
C VAL A 93 -14.31 10.42 -11.66
N ALA A 94 -14.37 9.48 -12.60
CA ALA A 94 -14.40 9.77 -14.02
C ALA A 94 -15.41 8.88 -14.74
N GLY A 95 -16.39 9.50 -15.42
CA GLY A 95 -17.39 8.77 -16.22
C GLY A 95 -18.29 7.81 -15.42
N GLY A 96 -18.52 8.10 -14.13
CA GLY A 96 -19.32 7.22 -13.25
C GLY A 96 -18.55 6.01 -12.67
N VAL A 97 -17.25 5.92 -12.92
CA VAL A 97 -16.34 4.91 -12.36
C VAL A 97 -15.43 5.59 -11.34
N VAL A 98 -15.18 4.92 -10.22
CA VAL A 98 -14.20 5.36 -9.22
C VAL A 98 -12.89 4.65 -9.50
N TYR A 99 -11.86 5.40 -9.86
CA TYR A 99 -10.52 4.89 -10.03
C TYR A 99 -9.75 5.09 -8.74
N VAL A 100 -9.02 4.07 -8.30
CA VAL A 100 -8.21 4.11 -7.09
C VAL A 100 -6.78 3.75 -7.44
N TYR A 101 -5.83 4.59 -7.03
CA TYR A 101 -4.40 4.34 -7.09
C TYR A 101 -3.88 4.29 -5.66
N ARG A 102 -3.04 3.30 -5.35
CA ARG A 102 -2.46 3.14 -4.02
C ARG A 102 -0.98 2.82 -4.13
N GLU A 103 -0.20 3.48 -3.31
CA GLU A 103 1.23 3.29 -3.20
C GLU A 103 1.67 3.23 -1.73
N GLU A 104 2.77 2.55 -1.46
CA GLU A 104 3.31 2.39 -0.12
C GLU A 104 4.46 3.37 0.11
N ILE A 105 4.43 4.04 1.25
CA ILE A 105 5.46 4.98 1.65
C ILE A 105 6.64 4.18 2.23
N PRO A 106 7.85 4.31 1.67
CA PRO A 106 9.02 3.59 2.15
C PRO A 106 9.33 3.89 3.62
N ARG A 107 9.92 2.92 4.31
CA ARG A 107 10.58 3.13 5.62
C ARG A 107 11.96 2.50 5.56
N LEU A 108 12.98 3.28 5.92
CA LEU A 108 14.38 2.90 5.79
C LEU A 108 15.10 3.10 7.12
N ASP A 109 15.65 2.02 7.66
CA ASP A 109 16.48 2.02 8.86
C ASP A 109 17.92 1.68 8.46
N LEU A 110 18.86 2.56 8.80
CA LEU A 110 20.28 2.42 8.54
C LEU A 110 21.03 2.23 9.85
N GLN A 111 21.61 1.06 10.07
CA GLN A 111 22.50 0.84 11.20
C GLN A 111 23.94 1.02 10.77
N TYR A 112 24.68 1.87 11.46
CA TYR A 112 26.10 2.09 11.20
C TYR A 112 26.91 2.32 12.47
N THR A 113 28.21 2.07 12.37
CA THR A 113 29.18 2.44 13.38
C THR A 113 30.08 3.53 12.82
N LYS A 114 30.25 4.61 13.58
CA LYS A 114 31.16 5.70 13.22
C LYS A 114 32.56 5.36 13.76
N GLY A 115 33.49 5.04 12.87
CA GLY A 115 34.90 4.85 13.20
C GLY A 115 35.73 6.10 12.88
N ASP A 116 37.02 6.05 13.17
CA ASP A 116 37.95 7.18 12.96
C ASP A 116 38.22 7.46 11.47
N GLU A 117 38.13 6.44 10.60
CA GLU A 117 38.39 6.55 9.15
C GLU A 117 37.12 6.65 8.28
N GLY A 118 35.92 6.56 8.88
CA GLY A 118 34.68 6.63 8.12
C GLY A 118 33.48 5.94 8.78
N VAL A 119 32.40 5.83 8.02
CA VAL A 119 31.15 5.20 8.45
C VAL A 119 31.08 3.78 7.89
N ARG A 120 30.93 2.79 8.77
CA ARG A 120 30.68 1.41 8.38
C ARG A 120 29.20 1.12 8.54
N ILE A 121 28.51 0.87 7.43
CA ILE A 121 27.12 0.43 7.44
C ILE A 121 27.10 -1.05 7.87
N GLU A 122 26.38 -1.34 8.94
CA GLU A 122 26.20 -2.70 9.49
C GLU A 122 24.97 -3.38 8.89
N SER A 123 23.84 -2.66 8.82
CA SER A 123 22.59 -3.15 8.25
C SER A 123 21.84 -2.04 7.51
N ILE A 124 21.11 -2.43 6.48
CA ILE A 124 20.11 -1.59 5.80
C ILE A 124 18.81 -2.38 5.81
N ASP A 125 17.85 -1.93 6.61
CA ASP A 125 16.53 -2.53 6.72
C ASP A 125 15.52 -1.64 6.02
N ILE A 126 14.83 -2.20 5.02
CA ILE A 126 13.73 -1.53 4.32
C ILE A 126 12.45 -2.33 4.48
N SER A 127 11.32 -1.63 4.59
CA SER A 127 10.00 -2.26 4.68
C SER A 127 9.74 -3.26 3.55
N LYS A 128 10.09 -2.91 2.30
CA LYS A 128 10.04 -3.80 1.13
C LYS A 128 11.14 -3.49 0.13
N ALA A 129 11.75 -4.51 -0.46
CA ALA A 129 12.82 -4.35 -1.45
C ALA A 129 12.40 -3.52 -2.67
N GLY A 130 11.13 -3.63 -3.10
CA GLY A 130 10.58 -2.85 -4.20
C GLY A 130 10.51 -1.34 -3.93
N LEU A 131 10.58 -0.92 -2.66
CA LEU A 131 10.53 0.48 -2.26
C LEU A 131 11.92 1.12 -2.12
N MET A 132 13.01 0.35 -2.35
CA MET A 132 14.38 0.87 -2.32
C MET A 132 14.59 2.06 -3.26
N PRO A 133 14.14 2.04 -4.53
CA PRO A 133 14.28 3.19 -5.41
C PRO A 133 13.58 4.44 -4.86
N ALA A 134 12.36 4.30 -4.33
CA ALA A 134 11.59 5.39 -3.76
C ALA A 134 12.25 5.98 -2.51
N ALA A 135 12.76 5.12 -1.62
CA ALA A 135 13.48 5.53 -0.42
C ALA A 135 14.73 6.35 -0.78
N LEU A 136 15.54 5.86 -1.71
CA LEU A 136 16.80 6.52 -2.09
C LEU A 136 16.54 7.83 -2.85
N ARG A 137 15.61 7.83 -3.82
CA ARG A 137 15.27 9.02 -4.61
C ARG A 137 14.55 10.07 -3.78
N GLY A 138 13.76 9.67 -2.79
CA GLY A 138 12.89 10.58 -2.02
C GLY A 138 11.61 10.94 -2.76
N ASN A 139 11.18 10.13 -3.72
CA ASN A 139 9.88 10.26 -4.36
C ASN A 139 9.21 8.89 -4.53
N LEU A 140 7.89 8.90 -4.56
CA LEU A 140 7.06 7.75 -4.91
C LEU A 140 7.21 7.41 -6.40
N ASP A 141 6.87 6.19 -6.79
CA ASP A 141 6.78 5.71 -8.17
C ASP A 141 5.81 6.56 -9.00
N CYS A 142 4.77 7.14 -8.37
CA CYS A 142 3.90 8.12 -9.01
C CYS A 142 4.60 9.47 -9.31
N GLY A 143 5.75 9.72 -8.70
CA GLY A 143 6.54 10.95 -8.84
C GLY A 143 6.29 12.00 -7.77
N LEU A 144 5.47 11.71 -6.75
CA LEU A 144 5.24 12.60 -5.62
C LEU A 144 6.47 12.64 -4.70
N GLU A 145 6.91 13.84 -4.33
CA GLU A 145 8.06 14.04 -3.46
C GLU A 145 7.72 13.72 -1.99
N LEU A 146 8.66 13.08 -1.31
CA LEU A 146 8.54 12.68 0.09
C LEU A 146 9.41 13.57 0.98
N GLU A 147 8.85 14.08 2.06
CA GLU A 147 9.59 14.79 3.10
C GLU A 147 10.34 13.78 3.98
N LYS A 148 11.65 13.95 4.14
CA LYS A 148 12.48 13.03 4.94
C LYS A 148 12.68 13.57 6.35
N LYS A 149 12.29 12.78 7.35
CA LYS A 149 12.55 13.01 8.77
C LYS A 149 13.54 11.98 9.27
N GLU A 150 14.70 12.47 9.68
CA GLU A 150 15.81 11.66 10.16
C GLU A 150 15.80 11.59 11.68
N VAL A 151 15.84 10.37 12.23
CA VAL A 151 15.87 10.12 13.66
C VAL A 151 17.05 9.21 13.98
N GLU A 152 18.01 9.74 14.71
CA GLU A 152 19.17 8.97 15.18
C GLU A 152 18.91 8.40 16.58
N VAL A 153 19.19 7.11 16.74
CA VAL A 153 19.07 6.38 18.00
C VAL A 153 20.39 5.68 18.28
N GLY A 154 21.07 6.07 19.37
CA GLY A 154 22.28 5.39 19.82
C GLY A 154 21.97 4.04 20.47
N LEU A 155 22.68 2.99 20.07
CA LEU A 155 22.56 1.66 20.65
C LEU A 155 23.69 1.39 21.67
N PRO A 156 23.44 0.50 22.67
CA PRO A 156 24.50 0.02 23.56
C PRO A 156 25.58 -0.69 22.74
N GLY A 157 26.82 -0.19 22.78
CA GLY A 157 27.94 -0.72 21.99
C GLY A 157 28.52 0.25 20.96
N GLY A 158 27.96 1.45 20.81
CA GLY A 158 28.52 2.52 19.98
C GLY A 158 28.01 2.56 18.54
N SER A 159 27.16 1.61 18.14
CA SER A 159 26.41 1.68 16.87
C SER A 159 25.28 2.72 16.96
N VAL A 160 24.99 3.38 15.85
CA VAL A 160 23.89 4.34 15.69
C VAL A 160 22.92 3.76 14.67
N VAL A 161 21.63 3.78 15.01
CA VAL A 161 20.55 3.51 14.07
C VAL A 161 19.98 4.83 13.62
N HIS A 162 20.08 5.09 12.34
CA HIS A 162 19.53 6.26 11.69
C HIS A 162 18.26 5.83 10.95
N LYS A 163 17.11 6.23 11.48
CA LYS A 163 15.79 5.94 10.90
C LYS A 163 15.36 7.08 10.01
N ILE A 164 15.08 6.78 8.76
CA ILE A 164 14.55 7.72 7.79
C ILE A 164 13.05 7.46 7.66
N ILE A 165 12.27 8.38 8.22
CA ILE A 165 10.81 8.39 8.16
C ILE A 165 10.42 9.31 7.03
N TYR A 166 9.66 8.79 6.07
CA TYR A 166 9.12 9.56 4.97
C TYR A 166 7.72 10.03 5.32
N ASP A 167 7.44 11.30 5.06
CA ASP A 167 6.16 11.96 5.27
C ASP A 167 5.72 12.65 3.98
N ILE A 168 4.43 12.93 3.84
CA ILE A 168 3.86 13.60 2.68
C ILE A 168 3.08 14.80 3.20
N ASP A 169 3.52 16.00 2.85
CA ASP A 169 2.76 17.20 3.14
C ASP A 169 1.45 17.22 2.32
N PRO A 170 0.27 17.25 2.97
CA PRO A 170 -1.01 17.23 2.26
C PRO A 170 -1.22 18.42 1.33
N GLY A 171 -0.67 19.59 1.64
CA GLY A 171 -0.76 20.77 0.79
C GLY A 171 0.02 20.57 -0.52
N THR A 172 1.25 20.07 -0.40
CA THR A 172 2.13 19.73 -1.52
C THR A 172 1.53 18.62 -2.38
N ALA A 173 1.02 17.56 -1.75
CA ALA A 173 0.33 16.46 -2.46
C ALA A 173 -0.90 16.97 -3.22
N LYS A 174 -1.69 17.85 -2.60
CA LYS A 174 -2.86 18.46 -3.23
C LYS A 174 -2.48 19.25 -4.49
N SER A 175 -1.55 20.20 -4.37
CA SER A 175 -1.12 21.01 -5.52
C SER A 175 -0.45 20.17 -6.61
N TRP A 176 0.30 19.13 -6.22
CA TRP A 176 0.90 18.18 -7.16
C TRP A 176 -0.17 17.38 -7.92
N LEU A 177 -1.20 16.88 -7.23
CA LEU A 177 -2.32 16.16 -7.86
C LEU A 177 -3.10 17.05 -8.83
N ALA A 178 -3.33 18.31 -8.47
CA ALA A 178 -4.02 19.28 -9.33
C ALA A 178 -3.26 19.48 -10.65
N TYR A 179 -1.94 19.66 -10.54
CA TYR A 179 -1.07 19.78 -11.70
C TYR A 179 -1.03 18.50 -12.56
N GLN A 180 -0.90 17.33 -11.95
CA GLN A 180 -0.80 16.05 -12.67
C GLN A 180 -2.10 15.64 -13.37
N LEU A 181 -3.25 15.92 -12.76
CA LEU A 181 -4.57 15.55 -13.31
C LEU A 181 -5.20 16.67 -14.14
N GLY A 182 -4.64 17.88 -14.11
CA GLY A 182 -5.20 19.05 -14.78
C GLY A 182 -6.57 19.43 -14.22
N VAL A 183 -6.73 19.32 -12.90
CA VAL A 183 -7.97 19.65 -12.18
C VAL A 183 -7.73 20.83 -11.24
N ASP A 184 -8.79 21.57 -10.94
CA ASP A 184 -8.71 22.65 -9.96
C ASP A 184 -8.44 22.11 -8.55
N ASP A 185 -7.65 22.84 -7.77
CA ASP A 185 -7.40 22.54 -6.34
C ASP A 185 -8.71 22.42 -5.52
N SER A 186 -9.80 23.04 -5.96
CA SER A 186 -11.12 22.94 -5.32
C SER A 186 -11.79 21.58 -5.53
N ALA A 187 -11.43 20.88 -6.61
CA ALA A 187 -11.89 19.52 -6.92
C ALA A 187 -11.08 18.46 -6.17
N ILE A 188 -10.05 18.85 -5.42
CA ILE A 188 -9.20 17.96 -4.63
C ILE A 188 -9.50 18.08 -3.15
N ILE A 189 -9.89 16.95 -2.56
CA ILE A 189 -10.17 16.81 -1.12
C ILE A 189 -9.18 15.85 -0.47
N GLN A 190 -8.85 16.11 0.80
CA GLN A 190 -8.13 15.16 1.62
C GLN A 190 -9.14 14.22 2.29
N GLY A 191 -9.01 12.91 2.07
CA GLY A 191 -9.90 11.85 2.54
C GLY A 191 -10.15 10.80 1.47
N ASN A 192 -11.15 9.95 1.70
CA ASN A 192 -11.50 8.86 0.78
C ASN A 192 -12.90 9.06 0.19
N LEU A 193 -13.06 8.66 -1.07
CA LEU A 193 -14.37 8.55 -1.70
C LEU A 193 -15.05 7.28 -1.20
N LYS A 194 -16.16 7.45 -0.47
CA LYS A 194 -17.06 6.33 -0.14
C LYS A 194 -18.14 6.26 -1.22
N VAL A 195 -18.22 5.11 -1.89
CA VAL A 195 -19.20 4.80 -2.93
C VAL A 195 -20.11 3.67 -2.47
#